data_AF-A0A931W7R8-F1
#
_entry.id   AF-A0A931W7R8-F1
#
_cell.length_a   1.000
_cell.length_b   1.000
_cell.length_c   1.000
_cell.angle_alpha   90.00
_cell.angle_beta   90.00
_cell.angle_gamma   90.00
#
_symmetry.space_group_name_H-M   'P 1'
#
loop_
_entity.id
_entity.type
_entity.pdbx_description
1 polymer ?
#
loop_
_entity_poly.entity_id
_entity_poly.type
_entity_poly.pdbx_seq_one_letter_code
_entity_poly.pdbx_strand_id
1 'polypeptide(L)'
;MGKDFCKWHAQKEHLHEAKGTALFHEREVWWCALGANIGFEQDGSGELFARPVVILSKFNLDVCLVVPRSESVSLTGRCIIRFAFSRRKVACGFTCTF
;
A
#
# COMPACT_ATOMS: atom_id res chain seq x y z
N MET A 1 6.00 17.49 -11.69
CA MET A 1 5.07 16.65 -12.47
C MET A 1 3.76 16.55 -11.71
N GLY A 2 2.61 16.74 -12.38
CA GLY A 2 1.30 16.60 -11.74
C GLY A 2 0.95 15.14 -11.50
N LYS A 3 0.20 14.86 -10.43
CA LYS A 3 -0.35 13.52 -10.16
C LYS A 3 -1.48 13.23 -11.14
N ASP A 4 -1.55 12.00 -11.66
CA ASP A 4 -2.61 11.58 -12.59
C ASP A 4 -3.74 10.87 -11.82
N PHE A 5 -4.72 11.66 -11.38
CA PHE A 5 -5.88 11.16 -10.65
C PHE A 5 -6.85 10.38 -11.55
N CYS A 6 -6.90 10.69 -12.85
CA CYS A 6 -7.78 10.00 -13.81
C CYS A 6 -7.34 8.55 -13.98
N LYS A 7 -6.04 8.33 -14.14
CA LYS A 7 -5.47 6.98 -14.23
C LYS A 7 -5.69 6.19 -12.93
N TRP A 8 -5.55 6.83 -11.77
CA TRP A 8 -5.87 6.20 -10.50
C TRP A 8 -7.36 5.83 -10.39
N HIS A 9 -8.27 6.68 -10.87
CA HIS A 9 -9.70 6.39 -10.87
C HIS A 9 -10.05 5.12 -11.65
N ALA A 10 -9.56 5.01 -12.88
CA ALA A 10 -9.78 3.81 -13.70
C ALA A 10 -9.21 2.55 -13.03
N GLN A 11 -8.04 2.66 -12.40
CA GLN A 11 -7.45 1.53 -11.67
C GLN A 11 -8.28 1.16 -10.42
N LYS A 12 -8.82 2.14 -9.69
CA LYS A 12 -9.69 1.89 -8.53
C LYS A 12 -10.95 1.12 -8.90
N GLU A 13 -11.61 1.49 -10.00
CA GLU A 13 -12.79 0.77 -10.49
C GLU A 13 -12.45 -0.69 -10.77
N HIS A 14 -11.34 -0.94 -11.49
CA HIS A 14 -10.89 -2.29 -11.76
C HIS A 14 -10.59 -3.10 -10.47
N LEU A 15 -9.94 -2.48 -9.49
CA LEU A 15 -9.66 -3.13 -8.19
C LEU A 15 -10.92 -3.37 -7.36
N HIS A 16 -11.93 -2.50 -7.47
CA HIS A 16 -13.20 -2.67 -6.79
C HIS A 16 -14.00 -3.86 -7.35
N GLU A 17 -13.95 -4.07 -8.66
CA GLU A 17 -14.60 -5.20 -9.33
C GLU A 17 -13.82 -6.53 -9.17
N ALA A 18 -12.52 -6.45 -8.89
CA ALA A 18 -11.67 -7.61 -8.70
C ALA A 18 -12.15 -8.44 -7.49
N LYS A 19 -12.65 -9.64 -7.76
CA LYS A 19 -13.10 -10.57 -6.72
C LYS A 19 -11.93 -11.38 -6.19
N GLY A 20 -11.67 -11.29 -4.89
CA GLY A 20 -10.70 -12.14 -4.19
C GLY A 20 -10.60 -11.77 -2.71
N THR A 21 -10.57 -12.78 -1.84
CA THR A 21 -10.26 -12.58 -0.42
C THR A 21 -8.77 -12.82 -0.25
N ALA A 22 -8.01 -11.80 0.14
CA ALA A 22 -6.61 -12.00 0.47
C ALA A 22 -6.48 -12.56 1.88
N LEU A 23 -5.85 -13.72 2.00
CA LEU A 23 -5.46 -14.26 3.29
C LEU A 23 -4.10 -13.67 3.67
N PHE A 24 -4.11 -12.73 4.59
CA PHE A 24 -2.91 -12.09 5.12
C PHE A 24 -2.79 -12.28 6.63
N HIS A 25 -1.54 -12.17 7.11
CA HIS A 25 -1.16 -12.25 8.52
C HIS A 25 -0.35 -11.04 8.96
N GLU A 26 -0.35 -10.79 10.27
CA GLU A 26 0.49 -9.77 10.89
C GLU A 26 1.97 -10.06 10.67
N ARG A 27 2.76 -9.00 10.50
CA ARG A 27 4.20 -9.01 10.17
C ARG A 27 4.54 -9.48 8.76
N GLU A 28 3.54 -9.70 7.90
CA GLU A 28 3.77 -9.93 6.47
C GLU A 28 3.95 -8.61 5.72
N VAL A 29 4.60 -8.70 4.55
CA VAL A 29 4.78 -7.58 3.63
C VAL A 29 3.99 -7.83 2.37
N TRP A 30 3.13 -6.88 2.03
CA TRP A 30 2.24 -6.96 0.89
C TRP A 30 2.43 -5.77 -0.04
N TRP A 31 2.23 -5.97 -1.33
CA TRP A 31 2.13 -4.87 -2.29
C TRP A 31 0.66 -4.47 -2.39
N CYS A 32 0.35 -3.28 -1.87
CA CYS A 32 -1.00 -2.73 -1.87
C CYS A 32 -1.08 -1.50 -2.77
N ALA A 33 -2.21 -1.36 -3.46
CA ALA A 33 -2.52 -0.18 -4.26
C ALA A 33 -2.91 0.98 -3.32
N LEU A 34 -1.96 1.89 -3.04
CA LEU A 34 -2.20 3.07 -2.20
C LEU A 34 -2.78 4.25 -2.98
N GLY A 35 -2.63 4.24 -4.30
CA GLY A 35 -3.21 5.27 -5.16
C GLY A 35 -2.39 6.54 -5.33
N ALA A 36 -3.01 7.50 -6.03
CA ALA A 36 -2.55 8.88 -6.11
C ALA A 36 -3.39 9.72 -5.13
N ASN A 37 -2.73 10.25 -4.11
CA ASN A 37 -3.36 10.88 -2.95
C ASN A 37 -3.10 12.40 -2.91
N ILE A 38 -3.75 13.10 -2.00
CA ILE A 38 -3.65 14.56 -1.87
C ILE A 38 -2.73 14.97 -0.71
N GLY A 39 -2.24 16.21 -0.73
CA GLY A 39 -1.42 16.75 0.35
C GLY A 39 -0.14 15.95 0.59
N PHE A 40 0.06 15.53 1.86
CA PHE A 40 1.26 14.84 2.35
C PHE A 40 1.07 13.33 2.55
N GLU A 41 -0.05 12.77 2.08
CA GLU A 41 -0.29 11.32 2.12
C GLU A 41 0.71 10.57 1.23
N GLN A 42 1.03 9.33 1.62
CA GLN A 42 1.95 8.51 0.83
C GLN A 42 1.25 7.99 -0.43
N ASP A 43 1.85 8.28 -1.58
CA ASP A 43 1.40 7.76 -2.86
C ASP A 43 1.99 6.38 -3.17
N GLY A 44 1.23 5.60 -3.93
CA GLY A 44 1.74 4.44 -4.65
C GLY A 44 2.52 4.82 -5.91
N SER A 45 3.31 3.88 -6.44
CA SER A 45 4.12 4.09 -7.65
C SER A 45 3.85 3.05 -8.73
N GLY A 46 4.25 3.37 -9.96
CA GLY A 46 4.06 2.53 -11.14
C GLY A 46 2.62 2.48 -11.66
N GLU A 47 2.36 1.59 -12.60
CA GLU A 47 1.06 1.43 -13.27
C GLU A 47 -0.07 1.01 -12.32
N LEU A 48 0.27 0.25 -11.27
CA LEU A 48 -0.68 -0.28 -10.30
C LEU A 48 -0.90 0.64 -9.10
N PHE A 49 -0.22 1.80 -9.05
CA PHE A 49 -0.17 2.68 -7.88
C PHE A 49 0.12 1.90 -6.59
N ALA A 50 1.06 0.96 -6.66
CA ALA A 50 1.33 0.01 -5.60
C ALA A 50 2.55 0.41 -4.77
N ARG A 51 2.55 0.05 -3.49
CA ARG A 51 3.70 0.20 -2.60
C ARG A 51 3.78 -0.99 -1.64
N PRO A 52 4.99 -1.44 -1.26
CA PRO A 52 5.13 -2.41 -0.20
C PRO A 52 4.70 -1.80 1.13
N VAL A 53 3.82 -2.50 1.84
CA VAL A 53 3.34 -2.18 3.19
C VAL A 53 3.58 -3.36 4.12
N VAL A 54 3.82 -3.08 5.39
CA VAL A 54 3.91 -4.10 6.45
C VAL A 54 2.59 -4.13 7.19
N ILE A 55 2.03 -5.33 7.39
CA ILE A 55 0.80 -5.51 8.15
C ILE A 55 1.14 -5.52 9.64
N LEU A 56 0.63 -4.56 10.39
CA LEU A 56 0.84 -4.46 11.84
C LEU A 56 -0.21 -5.24 12.63
N SER A 57 -1.48 -5.07 12.26
CA SER A 57 -2.60 -5.66 12.99
C SER A 57 -3.71 -6.06 12.03
N LYS A 58 -4.30 -7.24 12.24
CA LYS A 58 -5.45 -7.73 11.48
C LYS A 58 -6.73 -7.50 12.28
N PHE A 59 -7.69 -6.77 11.71
CA PHE A 59 -8.99 -6.55 12.36
C PHE A 59 -10.04 -7.56 11.89
N ASN A 60 -10.10 -7.82 10.59
CA ASN A 60 -10.97 -8.83 9.99
C ASN A 60 -10.31 -9.40 8.72
N LEU A 61 -11.08 -10.10 7.86
CA LEU A 61 -10.56 -10.68 6.62
C LEU A 61 -10.24 -9.63 5.54
N ASP A 62 -10.80 -8.43 5.64
CA ASP A 62 -10.74 -7.39 4.60
C ASP A 62 -10.03 -6.10 5.05
N VAL A 63 -9.79 -5.95 6.36
CA VAL A 63 -9.28 -4.73 6.99
C VAL A 63 -8.10 -5.04 7.88
N CYS A 64 -7.02 -4.31 7.65
CA CYS A 64 -5.80 -4.36 8.45
C CYS A 64 -5.16 -3.00 8.61
N LEU A 65 -4.41 -2.83 9.70
CA LEU A 65 -3.54 -1.69 9.90
C LEU A 65 -2.19 -1.98 9.24
N VAL A 66 -1.76 -1.09 8.35
CA VAL A 66 -0.50 -1.23 7.61
C VAL A 66 0.39 -0.01 7.73
N VAL A 67 1.70 -0.22 7.62
CA VAL A 67 2.69 0.86 7.52
C VAL A 67 3.39 0.78 6.16
N PRO A 68 3.28 1.82 5.32
CA PRO A 68 3.94 1.84 4.02
C PRO A 68 5.45 2.04 4.15
N ARG A 69 6.22 1.37 3.29
CA ARG A 69 7.67 1.59 3.20
C ARG A 69 7.96 2.88 2.43
N SER A 70 8.71 3.80 3.03
CA SER A 70 9.33 4.91 2.31
C SER A 70 10.69 4.49 1.73
N GLU A 71 10.97 4.89 0.50
CA GLU A 71 12.27 4.61 -0.16
C GLU A 71 13.30 5.71 0.11
N SER A 72 12.83 6.95 0.30
CA SER A 72 13.66 8.09 0.70
C SER A 72 13.79 8.14 2.22
N VAL A 73 14.94 7.75 2.74
CA VAL A 73 15.32 8.02 4.12
C VAL A 73 15.75 9.49 4.22
N SER A 74 14.81 10.40 4.47
CA SER A 74 15.15 11.72 4.99
C SER A 74 15.44 11.57 6.48
N LEU A 75 16.73 11.60 6.85
CA LEU A 75 17.25 11.35 8.21
C LEU A 75 16.80 12.37 9.28
N THR A 76 15.81 13.22 9.00
CA THR A 76 15.42 14.36 9.83
C THR A 76 14.18 14.09 10.69
N GLY A 77 13.47 12.96 10.47
CA GLY A 77 12.24 12.61 11.19
C GLY A 77 12.41 11.50 12.24
N ARG A 78 11.90 11.71 13.45
CA ARG A 78 11.76 10.69 14.51
C ARG A 78 10.60 9.72 14.19
N CYS A 79 10.78 8.78 13.26
CA CYS A 79 9.93 7.57 13.09
C CYS A 79 10.48 6.66 11.97
N ILE A 80 11.77 6.28 12.05
CA ILE A 80 12.37 5.36 11.09
C ILE A 80 12.44 3.98 11.73
N ILE A 81 11.61 3.05 11.26
CA ILE A 81 11.70 1.63 11.61
C ILE A 81 12.40 0.92 10.46
N ARG A 82 13.59 0.36 10.72
CA ARG A 82 14.34 -0.42 9.72
C ARG A 82 13.79 -1.84 9.70
N PHE A 83 13.30 -2.27 8.54
CA PHE A 83 12.87 -3.64 8.31
C PHE A 83 13.91 -4.39 7.47
N ALA A 84 14.32 -5.59 7.90
CA ALA A 84 15.11 -6.51 7.09
C ALA A 84 14.14 -7.37 6.24
N PHE A 85 14.24 -7.28 4.91
CA PHE A 85 13.30 -7.93 4.00
C PHE A 85 13.83 -9.29 3.50
N SER A 86 13.07 -10.36 3.72
CA SER A 86 13.25 -11.65 3.07
C SER A 86 12.28 -11.76 1.88
N ARG A 87 12.80 -12.06 0.68
CA ARG A 87 12.10 -11.92 -0.60
C ARG A 87 10.92 -12.90 -0.75
N ARG A 88 9.69 -12.44 -0.51
CA ARG A 88 8.46 -12.99 -1.13
C ARG A 88 7.57 -11.82 -1.54
N LYS A 89 7.24 -11.72 -2.83
CA LYS A 89 6.32 -10.70 -3.37
C LYS A 89 4.94 -11.34 -3.51
N VAL A 90 3.94 -10.81 -2.82
CA VAL A 90 2.52 -11.10 -3.08
C VAL A 90 1.86 -9.76 -3.38
N ALA A 91 1.24 -9.66 -4.55
CA ALA A 91 0.48 -8.47 -4.97
C ALA A 91 -1.00 -8.69 -4.61
N CYS A 92 -1.63 -7.70 -3.99
CA CYS A 92 -3.06 -7.77 -3.71
C CYS A 92 -3.74 -6.42 -3.88
N GLY A 93 -4.89 -6.46 -4.56
CA GLY A 93 -5.82 -5.35 -4.65
C GLY A 93 -6.59 -5.21 -3.35
N PHE A 94 -6.04 -4.46 -2.40
CA PHE A 94 -6.82 -3.91 -1.29
C PHE A 94 -7.16 -2.46 -1.60
N THR A 95 -8.44 -2.10 -1.49
CA THR A 95 -8.83 -0.72 -1.23
C THR A 95 -8.59 -0.46 0.25
N CYS A 96 -7.47 0.20 0.58
CA CYS A 96 -7.31 0.83 1.89
C CYS A 96 -8.32 1.98 1.98
N THR A 97 -9.49 1.73 2.58
CA THR A 97 -10.33 2.80 3.11
C THR A 97 -9.62 3.40 4.31
N PHE A 98 -9.13 4.64 4.16
CA PHE A 98 -8.79 5.54 5.26
C PHE A 98 -10.04 6.33 5.67
#